data_AF-A0A0G1WRG0-F1
#
_entry.id   AF-A0A0G1WRG0-F1
#
_cell.length_a   1.000
_cell.length_b   1.000
_cell.length_c   1.000
_cell.angle_alpha   90.00
_cell.angle_beta   90.00
_cell.angle_gamma   90.00
#
_symmetry.space_group_name_H-M   'P 1'
#
loop_
_entity.id
_entity.type
_entity.pdbx_description
1 polymer ?
#
loop_
_entity_poly.entity_id
_entity_poly.type
_entity_poly.pdbx_seq_one_letter_code
_entity_poly.pdbx_strand_id
1 'polypeptide(L)'
;MTPSTSSRFRSGFTPLQPARTTLRSVEENRIQKTHWMPRRLGRVVTGFTLIELIVVIAIIGLLSSIVLTSLTRARQKARDARRVADIRQIRNALELFATSNNGEYADTIAVLASDKFMPVEPKDPSTAASYPYDNYTDSTRGACVVASGTCLFYHLGAKLEQGAAAGALLADRDLDAVAGAGPDGLSVAAACGADATATAGTDLCYDVTP
;
A
#
# COMPACT_ATOMS: atom_id res chain seq x y z
N MET A 1 -13.72 -57.53 -13.78
CA MET A 1 -15.15 -57.88 -13.60
C MET A 1 -15.94 -56.59 -13.58
N THR A 2 -16.78 -56.39 -14.60
CA THR A 2 -17.84 -55.37 -14.75
C THR A 2 -19.04 -55.70 -13.83
N PRO A 3 -20.05 -54.82 -13.59
CA PRO A 3 -21.00 -54.24 -14.58
C PRO A 3 -21.16 -52.70 -14.44
N SER A 4 -21.49 -51.89 -15.45
CA SER A 4 -22.60 -51.86 -16.43
C SER A 4 -23.98 -51.57 -15.83
N THR A 5 -24.53 -50.36 -16.07
CA THR A 5 -25.86 -50.08 -16.65
C THR A 5 -26.14 -48.57 -16.63
N SER A 6 -26.30 -47.92 -17.79
CA SER A 6 -27.58 -47.54 -18.46
C SER A 6 -28.32 -46.41 -17.71
N SER A 7 -28.82 -45.35 -18.33
CA SER A 7 -29.69 -45.36 -19.51
C SER A 7 -29.82 -43.96 -20.12
N ARG A 8 -30.30 -43.96 -21.36
CA ARG A 8 -30.49 -42.83 -22.27
C ARG A 8 -31.73 -42.00 -21.88
N PHE A 9 -31.72 -40.71 -22.16
CA PHE A 9 -32.95 -39.99 -22.52
C PHE A 9 -32.70 -39.11 -23.76
N ARG A 10 -33.27 -39.57 -24.88
CA ARG A 10 -33.63 -38.83 -26.11
C ARG A 10 -34.61 -37.69 -25.72
N SER A 11 -34.94 -36.65 -26.46
CA SER A 11 -34.93 -36.29 -27.88
C SER A 11 -35.54 -34.90 -27.98
N GLY A 12 -35.08 -34.10 -28.94
CA GLY A 12 -35.92 -33.29 -29.82
C GLY A 12 -36.94 -32.37 -29.16
N PHE A 13 -36.55 -31.11 -28.99
CA PHE A 13 -37.51 -30.00 -28.92
C PHE A 13 -37.34 -29.15 -30.18
N THR A 14 -38.14 -29.44 -31.20
CA THR A 14 -38.31 -28.56 -32.37
C THR A 14 -39.23 -27.41 -31.99
N PRO A 15 -38.90 -26.16 -32.33
CA PRO A 15 -39.76 -25.02 -32.03
C PRO A 15 -41.03 -25.05 -32.90
N LEU A 16 -42.18 -24.82 -32.27
CA LEU A 16 -43.46 -24.61 -32.94
C LEU A 16 -43.47 -23.21 -33.57
N GLN A 17 -43.56 -23.14 -34.90
CA GLN A 17 -43.89 -21.92 -35.63
C GLN A 17 -45.42 -21.80 -35.75
N PRO A 18 -46.06 -20.72 -35.27
CA PRO A 18 -47.42 -20.41 -35.69
C PRO A 18 -47.43 -19.64 -37.01
N ALA A 19 -48.05 -20.31 -37.99
CA ALA A 19 -48.99 -19.82 -38.99
C ALA A 19 -48.73 -18.46 -39.68
N ARG A 20 -48.38 -18.58 -40.97
CA ARG A 20 -48.40 -17.57 -42.01
C ARG A 20 -49.85 -17.25 -42.39
N THR A 21 -50.42 -16.17 -41.86
CA THR A 21 -51.77 -15.70 -42.25
C THR A 21 -51.69 -15.02 -43.61
N THR A 22 -52.49 -15.51 -44.56
CA THR A 22 -52.64 -15.00 -45.91
C THR A 22 -53.29 -13.62 -45.93
N LEU A 23 -52.76 -12.76 -46.79
CA LEU A 23 -53.16 -11.40 -47.10
C LEU A 23 -54.67 -11.28 -47.36
N ARG A 24 -55.38 -10.50 -46.54
CA ARG A 24 -56.61 -9.83 -46.98
C ARG A 24 -56.23 -8.48 -47.57
N SER A 25 -56.46 -8.38 -48.87
CA SER A 25 -56.63 -7.14 -49.61
C SER A 25 -57.52 -6.18 -48.80
N VAL A 26 -56.91 -5.11 -48.29
CA VAL A 26 -57.63 -3.89 -47.93
C VAL A 26 -57.16 -2.85 -48.93
N GLU A 27 -58.07 -2.58 -49.84
CA GLU A 27 -58.24 -1.42 -50.70
C GLU A 27 -57.36 -0.21 -50.31
N GLU A 28 -56.61 0.28 -51.29
CA GLU A 28 -55.79 1.48 -51.24
C GLU A 28 -56.62 2.71 -50.86
N ASN A 29 -56.51 3.16 -49.61
CA ASN A 29 -56.96 4.50 -49.26
C ASN A 29 -55.88 5.50 -49.71
N ARG A 30 -56.09 6.10 -50.90
CA ARG A 30 -55.31 7.23 -51.44
C ARG A 30 -55.47 8.45 -50.54
N ILE A 31 -54.75 8.46 -49.42
CA ILE A 31 -54.44 9.69 -48.71
C ILE A 31 -53.30 10.35 -49.49
N GLN A 32 -53.64 11.45 -50.15
CA GLN A 32 -52.72 12.35 -50.85
C GLN A 32 -51.46 12.55 -50.00
N LYS A 33 -50.35 11.99 -50.48
CA LYS A 33 -49.00 12.24 -49.96
C LYS A 33 -48.75 13.74 -50.07
N THR A 34 -49.01 14.47 -49.00
CA THR A 34 -48.35 15.76 -48.82
C THR A 34 -46.87 15.45 -48.82
N HIS A 35 -46.19 15.93 -49.85
CA HIS A 35 -44.75 15.78 -50.02
C HIS A 35 -44.09 16.55 -48.87
N TRP A 36 -43.85 15.86 -47.75
CA TRP A 36 -43.05 16.36 -46.64
C TRP A 36 -41.64 16.59 -47.17
N MET A 37 -41.32 17.85 -47.50
CA MET A 37 -39.94 18.24 -47.71
C MET A 37 -39.23 18.10 -46.35
N PRO A 38 -38.20 17.24 -46.22
CA PRO A 38 -37.38 17.26 -45.03
C PRO A 38 -36.66 18.61 -45.02
N ARG A 39 -37.06 19.51 -44.12
CA ARG A 39 -36.21 20.65 -43.76
C ARG A 39 -34.93 20.06 -43.22
N ARG A 40 -33.87 20.07 -44.05
CA ARG A 40 -32.52 19.76 -43.60
C ARG A 40 -32.20 20.80 -42.53
N LEU A 41 -32.39 20.44 -41.25
CA LEU A 41 -31.82 21.21 -40.15
C LEU A 41 -30.31 21.18 -40.38
N GLY A 42 -29.77 22.29 -40.86
CA GLY A 42 -28.34 22.46 -41.01
C GLY A 42 -27.69 22.18 -39.67
N ARG A 43 -26.76 21.24 -39.64
CA ARG A 43 -25.95 20.95 -38.46
C ARG A 43 -25.12 22.20 -38.17
N VAL A 44 -25.52 22.99 -37.18
CA VAL A 44 -24.72 24.11 -36.70
C VAL A 44 -23.49 23.51 -36.04
N VAL A 45 -22.36 23.53 -36.74
CA VAL A 45 -21.07 23.18 -36.16
C VAL A 45 -20.59 24.42 -35.42
N THR A 46 -20.82 24.45 -34.11
CA THR A 46 -20.22 25.43 -33.21
C THR A 46 -18.76 25.04 -32.99
N GLY A 47 -17.82 25.86 -33.47
CA GLY A 47 -16.39 25.68 -33.20
C GLY A 47 -16.01 26.27 -31.85
N PHE A 48 -15.13 25.59 -31.11
CA PHE A 48 -14.51 26.14 -29.91
C PHE A 48 -13.63 27.33 -30.27
N THR A 49 -13.73 28.40 -29.49
CA THR A 49 -12.84 29.56 -29.63
C THR A 49 -11.48 29.27 -28.99
N LEU A 50 -10.42 29.91 -29.51
CA LEU A 50 -9.07 29.80 -28.91
C LEU A 50 -9.06 30.28 -27.45
N ILE A 51 -9.86 31.30 -27.13
CA ILE A 51 -9.96 31.84 -25.77
C ILE A 51 -10.62 30.86 -24.80
N GLU A 52 -11.65 30.12 -25.23
CA GLU A 52 -12.27 29.08 -24.42
C GLU A 52 -11.27 27.97 -24.06
N LEU A 53 -10.44 27.55 -25.02
CA LEU A 53 -9.43 26.52 -24.77
C LEU A 53 -8.33 27.02 -23.81
N ILE A 54 -7.89 28.27 -23.99
CA ILE A 54 -6.80 28.86 -23.18
C ILE A 54 -7.22 29.02 -21.72
N VAL A 55 -8.47 29.45 -21.45
CA VAL A 55 -8.96 29.59 -20.07
C VAL A 55 -9.05 28.22 -19.38
N VAL A 56 -9.46 27.18 -20.09
CA VAL A 56 -9.59 25.82 -19.52
C VAL A 56 -8.24 25.27 -19.07
N ILE A 57 -7.22 25.33 -19.94
CA ILE A 57 -5.89 24.83 -19.58
C ILE A 57 -5.25 25.68 -18.47
N ALA A 58 -5.55 26.99 -18.42
CA ALA A 58 -5.10 27.86 -17.34
C ALA A 58 -5.67 27.43 -15.98
N ILE A 59 -6.97 27.14 -15.91
CA ILE A 59 -7.62 26.67 -14.67
C ILE A 59 -7.14 25.27 -14.28
N ILE A 60 -7.02 24.35 -15.25
CA ILE A 60 -6.47 23.00 -14.98
C ILE A 60 -5.05 23.10 -14.43
N GLY A 61 -4.20 23.96 -15.00
CA GLY A 61 -2.84 24.18 -14.51
C GLY A 61 -2.81 24.69 -13.06
N LEU A 62 -3.65 25.67 -12.74
CA LEU A 62 -3.77 26.22 -11.40
C LEU A 62 -4.20 25.13 -10.39
N LEU A 63 -5.27 24.40 -10.68
CA LEU A 63 -5.79 23.35 -9.80
C LEU A 63 -4.79 22.18 -9.64
N SER A 64 -4.13 21.78 -10.72
CA SER A 64 -3.17 20.67 -10.71
C SER A 64 -1.97 20.93 -9.80
N SER A 65 -1.52 22.19 -9.69
CA SER A 65 -0.38 22.55 -8.84
C SER A 65 -0.63 22.25 -7.36
N ILE A 66 -1.83 22.55 -6.85
CA ILE A 66 -2.20 22.35 -5.44
C ILE A 66 -2.34 20.84 -5.15
N VAL A 67 -2.98 20.10 -6.06
CA VAL A 67 -3.23 18.65 -5.91
C VAL A 67 -1.93 17.86 -5.84
N LEU A 68 -0.90 18.23 -6.61
CA LEU A 68 0.36 17.50 -6.60
C LEU A 68 1.08 17.57 -5.24
N THR A 69 1.08 18.74 -4.60
CA THR A 69 1.74 18.92 -3.29
C THR A 69 1.06 18.12 -2.18
N SER A 70 -0.28 18.04 -2.19
CA SER A 70 -1.04 17.26 -1.21
C SER A 70 -0.88 15.75 -1.42
N LEU A 71 -0.83 15.30 -2.67
CA LEU A 71 -0.62 13.88 -3.00
C LEU A 71 0.76 13.37 -2.55
N THR A 72 1.82 14.18 -2.72
CA THR A 72 3.17 13.80 -2.25
C THR A 72 3.19 13.57 -0.74
N ARG A 73 2.61 14.48 0.04
CA ARG A 73 2.51 14.32 1.51
C ARG A 73 1.66 13.11 1.91
N ALA A 74 0.54 12.88 1.21
CA ALA A 74 -0.31 11.71 1.47
C ALA A 74 0.43 10.38 1.22
N ARG A 75 1.25 10.31 0.17
CA ARG A 75 2.09 9.14 -0.13
C ARG A 75 3.18 8.92 0.92
N GLN A 76 3.83 9.99 1.38
CA GLN A 76 4.83 9.93 2.46
C GLN A 76 4.20 9.37 3.74
N LYS A 77 3.05 9.92 4.15
CA LYS A 77 2.30 9.43 5.31
C LYS A 77 1.87 7.97 5.19
N ALA A 78 1.47 7.53 4.01
CA ALA A 78 1.12 6.12 3.77
C ALA A 78 2.33 5.19 3.91
N ARG A 79 3.51 5.61 3.43
CA ARG A 79 4.76 4.85 3.62
C ARG A 79 5.18 4.81 5.09
N ASP A 80 5.07 5.92 5.81
CA ASP A 80 5.40 5.96 7.24
C ASP A 80 4.47 5.07 8.06
N ALA A 81 3.16 5.09 7.77
CA ALA A 81 2.21 4.17 8.40
C ALA A 81 2.55 2.70 8.11
N ARG A 82 3.07 2.41 6.91
CA ARG A 82 3.54 1.07 6.55
C ARG A 82 4.79 0.68 7.35
N ARG A 83 5.79 1.57 7.46
CA ARG A 83 7.01 1.34 8.26
C ARG A 83 6.69 1.01 9.72
N VAL A 84 5.78 1.78 10.33
CA VAL A 84 5.37 1.55 11.73
C VAL A 84 4.66 0.19 11.88
N ALA A 85 3.80 -0.18 10.92
CA ALA A 85 3.16 -1.49 10.94
C ALA A 85 4.17 -2.63 10.78
N ASP A 86 5.16 -2.46 9.91
CA ASP A 86 6.23 -3.42 9.65
C ASP A 86 7.12 -3.61 10.88
N ILE A 87 7.53 -2.53 11.56
CA ILE A 87 8.29 -2.62 12.82
C ILE A 87 7.49 -3.35 13.90
N ARG A 88 6.20 -3.06 14.05
CA ARG A 88 5.35 -3.77 15.03
C ARG A 88 5.23 -5.26 14.71
N GLN A 89 5.18 -5.63 13.43
CA GLN A 89 5.20 -7.02 13.02
C GLN A 89 6.51 -7.71 13.42
N ILE A 90 7.65 -7.06 13.17
CA ILE A 90 8.97 -7.60 13.53
C ILE A 90 9.11 -7.70 15.05
N ARG A 91 8.70 -6.67 15.81
CA ARG A 91 8.64 -6.69 17.27
C ARG A 91 7.91 -7.92 17.80
N ASN A 92 6.70 -8.15 17.31
CA ASN A 92 5.92 -9.31 17.73
C ASN A 92 6.65 -10.64 17.41
N ALA A 93 7.30 -10.72 16.25
CA ALA A 93 8.09 -11.90 15.89
C ALA A 93 9.32 -12.09 16.80
N LEU A 94 10.00 -11.00 17.20
CA LEU A 94 11.10 -11.01 18.15
C LEU A 94 10.66 -11.53 19.52
N GLU A 95 9.52 -11.06 20.06
CA GLU A 95 9.02 -11.55 21.35
C GLU A 95 8.61 -13.03 21.31
N LEU A 96 8.03 -13.49 20.18
CA LEU A 96 7.72 -14.90 19.97
C LEU A 96 8.98 -15.76 19.88
N PHE A 97 10.02 -15.26 19.20
CA PHE A 97 11.32 -15.90 19.11
C PHE A 97 11.97 -16.01 20.49
N ALA A 98 11.99 -14.92 21.27
CA ALA A 98 12.55 -14.90 22.62
C ALA A 98 11.83 -15.88 23.56
N THR A 99 10.51 -15.96 23.47
CA THR A 99 9.72 -16.95 24.25
C THR A 99 10.13 -18.40 23.93
N SER A 100 10.55 -18.67 22.70
CA SER A 100 10.94 -20.01 22.23
C SER A 100 12.43 -20.31 22.45
N ASN A 101 13.27 -19.28 22.62
CA ASN A 101 14.72 -19.37 22.72
C ASN A 101 15.24 -18.80 24.05
N ASN A 102 14.66 -19.23 25.17
CA ASN A 102 15.16 -18.92 26.51
C ASN A 102 15.29 -17.42 26.86
N GLY A 103 14.50 -16.55 26.20
CA GLY A 103 14.55 -15.10 26.37
C GLY A 103 15.55 -14.38 25.45
N GLU A 104 16.16 -15.10 24.51
CA GLU A 104 17.15 -14.55 23.59
C GLU A 104 16.52 -14.03 22.30
N TYR A 105 16.99 -12.88 21.84
CA TYR A 105 16.60 -12.30 20.56
C TYR A 105 17.50 -12.80 19.42
N ALA A 106 16.93 -12.89 18.22
CA ALA A 106 17.57 -13.43 17.04
C ALA A 106 18.80 -12.62 16.59
N ASP A 107 19.72 -13.24 15.85
CA ASP A 107 20.92 -12.54 15.36
C ASP A 107 20.61 -11.53 14.26
N THR A 108 19.63 -11.87 13.43
CA THR A 108 19.18 -11.03 12.33
C THR A 108 17.67 -11.18 12.12
N ILE A 109 17.03 -10.16 11.57
CA ILE A 109 15.60 -10.21 11.22
C ILE A 109 15.30 -11.36 10.24
N ALA A 110 16.23 -11.69 9.35
CA ALA A 110 16.03 -12.75 8.36
C ALA A 110 15.78 -14.13 9.00
N VAL A 111 16.39 -14.40 10.17
CA VAL A 111 16.18 -15.64 10.93
C VAL A 111 14.73 -15.77 11.40
N LEU A 112 14.07 -14.67 11.75
CA LEU A 112 12.66 -14.69 12.17
C LEU A 112 11.73 -15.18 11.04
N ALA A 113 12.08 -14.89 9.77
CA ALA A 113 11.36 -15.40 8.62
C ALA A 113 11.69 -16.86 8.32
N SER A 114 12.98 -17.26 8.40
CA SER A 114 13.38 -18.65 8.16
C SER A 114 12.77 -19.61 9.18
N ASP A 115 12.72 -19.19 10.43
CA ASP A 115 12.26 -19.98 11.56
C ASP A 115 10.74 -19.90 11.76
N LYS A 116 10.04 -19.24 10.82
CA LYS A 116 8.58 -19.17 10.73
C LYS A 116 7.90 -18.41 11.86
N PHE A 117 8.61 -17.49 12.52
CA PHE A 117 8.01 -16.53 13.45
C PHE A 117 7.27 -15.39 12.73
N MET A 118 7.59 -15.17 11.44
CA MET A 118 6.83 -14.30 10.54
C MET A 118 6.83 -14.85 9.11
N PRO A 119 5.81 -14.55 8.28
CA PRO A 119 5.67 -15.13 6.94
C PRO A 119 6.69 -14.60 5.92
N VAL A 120 7.08 -13.33 6.04
CA VAL A 120 8.06 -12.66 5.17
C VAL A 120 8.69 -11.51 5.93
N GLU A 121 9.98 -11.25 5.68
CA GLU A 121 10.65 -10.06 6.20
C GLU A 121 10.10 -8.80 5.53
N PRO A 122 9.51 -7.87 6.31
CA PRO A 122 9.13 -6.58 5.79
C PRO A 122 10.37 -5.76 5.40
N LYS A 123 10.27 -5.05 4.28
CA LYS A 123 11.32 -4.16 3.76
C LYS A 123 10.79 -2.74 3.65
N ASP A 124 11.68 -1.77 3.73
CA ASP A 124 11.30 -0.37 3.61
C ASP A 124 10.61 -0.08 2.26
N PRO A 125 9.44 0.59 2.25
CA PRO A 125 8.68 0.82 1.02
C PRO A 125 9.34 1.81 0.04
N SER A 126 10.36 2.57 0.43
CA SER A 126 11.08 3.49 -0.46
C SER A 126 12.40 2.91 -0.97
N THR A 127 13.15 2.20 -0.13
CA THR A 127 14.49 1.69 -0.48
C THR A 127 14.55 0.18 -0.70
N ALA A 128 13.51 -0.56 -0.31
CA ALA A 128 13.50 -2.02 -0.23
C ALA A 128 14.61 -2.61 0.67
N ALA A 129 15.21 -1.80 1.55
CA ALA A 129 16.22 -2.23 2.50
C ALA A 129 15.58 -2.93 3.72
N SER A 130 16.37 -3.76 4.41
CA SER A 130 16.00 -4.24 5.75
C SER A 130 15.91 -3.08 6.73
N TYR A 131 15.04 -3.22 7.72
CA TYR A 131 15.02 -2.29 8.85
C TYR A 131 16.28 -2.44 9.69
N PRO A 132 16.88 -1.33 10.16
CA PRO A 132 17.94 -1.35 11.14
C PRO A 132 17.56 -2.18 12.37
N TYR A 133 18.40 -3.15 12.70
CA TYR A 133 18.23 -4.06 13.81
C TYR A 133 19.58 -4.42 14.38
N ASP A 134 19.74 -4.23 15.68
CA ASP A 134 20.90 -4.64 16.44
C ASP A 134 20.45 -5.34 17.71
N ASN A 135 21.12 -6.43 18.06
CA ASN A 135 20.95 -7.17 19.31
C ASN A 135 22.20 -7.01 20.19
N TYR A 136 22.01 -7.07 21.50
CA TYR A 136 23.11 -6.86 22.44
C TYR A 136 22.90 -7.56 23.77
N THR A 137 23.99 -7.77 24.49
CA THR A 137 23.99 -8.51 25.76
C THR A 137 23.52 -7.69 26.96
N ASP A 138 23.76 -6.39 26.93
CA ASP A 138 23.50 -5.47 28.04
C ASP A 138 23.36 -4.02 27.56
N SER A 139 23.07 -3.12 28.50
CA SER A 139 22.98 -1.68 28.22
C SER A 139 24.27 -1.05 27.69
N THR A 140 25.39 -1.77 27.57
CA THR A 140 26.65 -1.30 26.98
C THR A 140 26.88 -1.78 25.54
N ARG A 141 25.84 -2.33 24.89
CA ARG A 141 25.89 -2.88 23.52
C ARG A 141 27.01 -3.90 23.31
N GLY A 142 27.25 -4.75 24.31
CA GLY A 142 28.15 -5.89 24.15
C GLY A 142 27.73 -6.74 22.94
N ALA A 143 28.69 -7.03 22.05
CA ALA A 143 28.46 -7.88 20.89
C ALA A 143 27.90 -9.22 21.36
N CYS A 144 26.71 -9.57 20.90
CA CYS A 144 26.10 -10.83 21.26
C CYS A 144 26.26 -11.84 20.11
N VAL A 145 26.27 -13.11 20.48
CA VAL A 145 26.25 -14.23 19.53
C VAL A 145 25.22 -15.18 20.09
N VAL A 146 24.17 -15.48 19.32
CA VAL A 146 23.04 -16.32 19.76
C VAL A 146 23.52 -17.69 20.28
N ALA A 147 24.64 -18.21 19.77
CA ALA A 147 25.23 -19.47 20.25
C ALA A 147 25.76 -19.41 21.71
N SER A 148 25.96 -18.22 22.27
CA SER A 148 26.50 -18.01 23.63
C SER A 148 25.43 -17.81 24.69
N GLY A 149 24.17 -17.66 24.31
CA GLY A 149 23.07 -17.55 25.26
C GLY A 149 22.81 -16.14 25.82
N THR A 150 23.33 -15.09 25.17
CA THR A 150 23.49 -13.76 25.81
C THR A 150 22.74 -12.62 25.13
N CYS A 151 22.03 -12.84 24.02
CA CYS A 151 21.33 -11.76 23.31
C CYS A 151 20.01 -11.36 24.01
N LEU A 152 20.10 -10.57 25.08
CA LEU A 152 18.96 -10.25 25.96
C LEU A 152 18.24 -8.95 25.61
N PHE A 153 18.82 -8.11 24.77
CA PHE A 153 18.25 -6.83 24.38
C PHE A 153 18.35 -6.62 22.88
N TYR A 154 17.50 -5.74 22.34
CA TYR A 154 17.57 -5.33 20.94
C TYR A 154 17.17 -3.87 20.75
N HIS A 155 17.58 -3.34 19.61
CA HIS A 155 17.11 -2.09 19.05
C HIS A 155 16.58 -2.36 17.64
N LEU A 156 15.38 -1.86 17.36
CA LEU A 156 14.75 -1.97 16.05
C LEU A 156 14.15 -0.61 15.71
N GLY A 157 14.40 -0.09 14.50
CA GLY A 157 13.82 1.19 14.12
C GLY A 157 13.68 1.43 12.62
N ALA A 158 13.03 2.55 12.27
CA ALA A 158 12.92 3.06 10.91
C ALA A 158 13.00 4.58 10.89
N LYS A 159 13.60 5.08 9.81
CA LYS A 159 13.57 6.51 9.48
C LYS A 159 12.28 6.85 8.73
N LEU A 160 11.45 7.68 9.33
CA LEU A 160 10.23 8.22 8.74
C LEU A 160 10.54 9.39 7.80
N GLU A 161 9.64 9.63 6.85
CA GLU A 161 9.77 10.73 5.89
C GLU A 161 9.10 12.02 6.37
N GLN A 162 8.12 11.92 7.27
CA GLN A 162 7.40 13.07 7.82
C GLN A 162 7.71 13.32 9.30
N GLY A 163 7.90 14.61 9.63
CA GLY A 163 8.08 15.18 10.97
C GLY A 163 7.11 14.71 12.06
N ALA A 164 7.50 14.90 13.33
CA ALA A 164 6.70 14.62 14.54
C ALA A 164 5.24 15.13 14.49
N ALA A 165 4.94 16.16 13.68
CA ALA A 165 3.58 16.63 13.40
C ALA A 165 2.62 15.56 12.78
N ALA A 166 3.11 14.39 12.38
CA ALA A 166 2.30 13.30 11.79
C ALA A 166 1.74 12.27 12.78
N GLY A 167 2.08 12.35 14.07
CA GLY A 167 1.43 11.64 15.17
C GLY A 167 1.97 10.26 15.56
N ALA A 168 2.75 9.59 14.69
CA ALA A 168 3.39 8.32 15.04
C ALA A 168 4.53 8.50 16.05
N LEU A 169 5.37 9.53 15.85
CA LEU A 169 6.47 9.90 16.75
C LEU A 169 5.98 10.50 18.07
N LEU A 170 4.83 11.20 18.08
CA LEU A 170 4.28 11.76 19.34
C LEU A 170 3.70 10.70 20.28
N ALA A 171 3.48 9.49 19.77
CA ALA A 171 2.88 8.38 20.50
C ALA A 171 3.91 7.30 20.87
N ASP A 172 5.05 7.25 20.17
CA ASP A 172 6.22 6.56 20.68
C ASP A 172 6.80 7.42 21.81
N ARG A 173 7.24 6.76 22.87
CA ARG A 173 7.63 7.41 24.13
C ARG A 173 9.13 7.28 24.34
N ASP A 174 9.80 6.85 23.28
CA ASP A 174 11.21 6.73 23.04
C ASP A 174 11.74 8.14 22.74
N LEU A 175 13.04 8.40 22.92
CA LEU A 175 13.57 9.76 22.86
C LEU A 175 13.57 10.32 21.41
N ASP A 176 12.98 11.50 21.22
CA ASP A 176 13.41 12.46 20.18
C ASP A 176 14.86 12.89 20.52
N ALA A 177 15.86 12.08 20.15
CA ALA A 177 17.20 12.17 20.71
C ALA A 177 17.87 13.54 20.51
N VAL A 178 18.20 14.18 21.63
CA VAL A 178 19.18 15.28 21.71
C VAL A 178 20.57 14.66 21.66
N ALA A 179 21.48 15.29 20.93
CA ALA A 179 22.85 14.88 20.71
C ALA A 179 23.51 14.20 21.93
N GLY A 180 24.08 13.02 21.68
CA GLY A 180 24.92 12.29 22.63
C GLY A 180 24.12 11.40 23.55
N ALA A 181 24.17 10.10 23.23
CA ALA A 181 23.58 8.98 23.95
C ALA A 181 22.05 8.91 23.93
N GLY A 182 21.54 7.76 23.48
CA GLY A 182 20.21 7.32 23.89
C GLY A 182 20.14 7.17 25.42
N PRO A 183 18.97 6.83 25.98
CA PRO A 183 18.80 6.61 27.43
C PRO A 183 19.71 5.51 28.03
N ASP A 184 20.47 4.81 27.19
CA ASP A 184 21.49 3.80 27.50
C ASP A 184 22.94 4.32 27.51
N GLY A 185 23.21 5.59 27.16
CA GLY A 185 24.58 6.10 27.18
C GLY A 185 25.41 5.76 25.92
N LEU A 186 24.84 5.10 24.91
CA LEU A 186 25.65 4.58 23.78
C LEU A 186 25.22 5.11 22.40
N SER A 187 26.23 5.28 21.55
CA SER A 187 26.17 5.97 20.26
C SER A 187 25.29 5.28 19.21
N VAL A 188 24.17 5.94 18.93
CA VAL A 188 23.37 6.21 17.73
C VAL A 188 23.88 5.84 16.31
N ALA A 189 25.03 5.19 16.11
CA ALA A 189 25.62 5.00 14.78
C ALA A 189 24.89 3.98 13.87
N ALA A 190 24.03 3.12 14.42
CA ALA A 190 23.33 2.07 13.66
C ALA A 190 21.78 2.10 13.81
N ALA A 191 21.26 2.76 14.83
CA ALA A 191 19.83 2.97 15.06
C ALA A 191 19.29 4.09 14.14
N CYS A 192 18.54 3.73 13.09
CA CYS A 192 17.92 4.66 12.12
C CYS A 192 18.85 5.65 11.39
N GLY A 193 20.17 5.49 11.53
CA GLY A 193 21.18 6.41 11.02
C GLY A 193 21.14 7.76 11.75
N ALA A 194 21.80 7.85 12.92
CA ALA A 194 22.47 9.11 13.20
C ALA A 194 23.54 9.30 12.13
N ASP A 195 23.23 10.19 11.20
CA ASP A 195 24.29 11.00 10.65
C ASP A 195 25.07 11.55 11.85
N ALA A 196 26.39 11.38 11.89
CA ALA A 196 27.22 11.98 12.94
C ALA A 196 27.09 13.53 12.96
N THR A 197 26.34 14.11 12.02
CA THR A 197 25.97 15.53 11.93
C THR A 197 24.52 15.84 12.32
N ALA A 198 23.69 14.85 12.69
CA ALA A 198 22.30 15.08 13.06
C ALA A 198 22.23 15.88 14.37
N THR A 199 21.71 17.10 14.25
CA THR A 199 21.46 17.97 15.39
C THR A 199 20.23 17.45 16.13
N ALA A 200 20.34 17.35 17.45
CA ALA A 200 19.25 17.16 18.39
C ALA A 200 17.89 17.68 17.89
N GLY A 201 16.89 16.80 17.74
CA GLY A 201 15.50 17.19 17.43
C GLY A 201 15.11 17.28 15.96
N THR A 202 15.93 16.83 15.01
CA THR A 202 15.55 16.74 13.58
C THR A 202 15.41 15.31 13.03
N ASP A 203 15.82 14.29 13.79
CA ASP A 203 15.75 12.91 13.31
C ASP A 203 14.36 12.31 13.49
N LEU A 204 13.85 11.75 12.40
CA LEU A 204 12.53 11.14 12.31
C LEU A 204 12.64 9.63 12.54
N CYS A 205 13.27 9.19 13.62
CA CYS A 205 13.39 7.76 13.91
C CYS A 205 12.19 7.32 14.76
N TYR A 206 11.51 6.28 14.29
CA TYR A 206 10.59 5.50 15.12
C TYR A 206 11.32 4.22 15.51
N ASP A 207 11.52 3.99 16.80
CA ASP A 207 12.19 2.80 17.30
C ASP A 207 11.38 2.05 18.35
N VAL A 208 11.90 0.86 18.69
CA VAL A 208 11.35 -0.03 19.70
C VAL A 208 12.51 -0.71 20.41
N THR A 209 12.41 -0.72 21.73
CA THR A 209 13.24 -1.53 22.64
C THR A 209 12.35 -2.50 23.43
N PRO A 210 12.89 -3.66 23.87
CA PRO A 210 12.17 -4.61 24.70
C PRO A 210 11.73 -4.05 26.06
#